data_AF-A4YKI4-F1
#
_entry.id   AF-A4YKI4-F1
#
_cell.length_a   1.000
_cell.length_b   1.000
_cell.length_c   1.000
_cell.angle_alpha   90.00
_cell.angle_beta   90.00
_cell.angle_gamma   90.00
#
_symmetry.space_group_name_H-M   'P 1'
#
loop_
_entity.id
_entity.type
_entity.pdbx_description
1 polymer ?
#
loop_
_entity_poly.entity_id
_entity_poly.type
_entity_poly.pdbx_seq_one_letter_code
_entity_poly.pdbx_strand_id
1 'polypeptide(L)'
;MMLASDIQQLAIGVAVSLADAPFAELEAQSTQLAEMALEGFLTKQQASDIAFTAAKAAGLVHRHGPDVVQETISEGFNMAVLAPIEAPPIVPKIPAKRPYQTPESTIAAFWYTVHNEDEATLRQWLLDHPADAPYLRKLWEARCCKSK
;
A
#
# COMPACT_ATOMS: atom_id res chain seq x y z
N MET A 1 11.34 6.98 -2.25
CA MET A 1 10.93 6.81 -3.65
C MET A 1 12.20 6.67 -4.45
N MET A 2 12.41 5.53 -5.12
CA MET A 2 13.64 5.26 -5.88
C MET A 2 13.80 6.28 -7.02
N LEU A 3 15.03 6.69 -7.32
CA LEU A 3 15.30 7.64 -8.40
C LEU A 3 15.29 6.91 -9.75
N ALA A 4 15.04 7.64 -10.84
CA ALA A 4 15.03 7.07 -12.19
C ALA A 4 16.35 6.36 -12.56
N SER A 5 17.48 6.81 -11.99
CA SER A 5 18.79 6.18 -12.17
C SER A 5 18.89 4.80 -11.50
N ASP A 6 18.24 4.61 -10.36
CA ASP A 6 18.24 3.33 -9.63
C ASP A 6 17.43 2.27 -10.39
N ILE A 7 16.30 2.70 -10.97
CA ILE A 7 15.43 1.88 -11.81
C ILE A 7 16.18 1.38 -13.06
N GLN A 8 17.00 2.25 -13.68
CA GLN A 8 17.81 1.87 -14.83
C GLN A 8 18.91 0.87 -14.47
N GLN A 9 19.58 1.04 -13.32
CA GLN A 9 20.61 0.11 -12.86
C GLN A 9 20.03 -1.28 -12.55
N LEU A 10 18.84 -1.32 -11.95
CA LEU A 10 18.09 -2.56 -11.73
C LEU A 10 17.76 -3.27 -13.06
N ALA A 11 17.24 -2.53 -14.05
CA ALA A 11 16.92 -3.10 -15.36
C ALA A 11 18.16 -3.66 -16.08
N ILE A 12 19.32 -3.01 -15.94
CA ILE A 12 20.59 -3.50 -16.50
C ILE A 12 21.01 -4.81 -15.81
N GLY A 13 20.95 -4.86 -14.48
CA GLY A 13 21.28 -6.08 -13.73
C GLY A 13 20.42 -7.26 -14.14
N VAL A 14 19.10 -7.06 -14.24
CA VAL A 14 18.15 -8.09 -14.71
C VAL A 14 18.48 -8.53 -16.14
N ALA A 15 18.75 -7.57 -17.04
CA ALA A 15 19.06 -7.89 -18.44
C ALA A 15 20.32 -8.74 -18.62
N VAL A 16 21.33 -8.56 -17.76
CA VAL A 16 22.57 -9.36 -17.80
C VAL A 16 22.31 -10.82 -17.41
N SER A 17 21.42 -11.08 -16.46
CA SER A 17 21.08 -12.44 -16.02
C SER A 17 20.32 -13.26 -17.07
N LEU A 18 19.61 -12.62 -18.02
CA LEU A 18 18.79 -13.28 -19.05
C LEU A 18 19.60 -14.01 -20.15
N ALA A 19 20.92 -14.10 -20.05
CA ALA A 19 21.80 -14.57 -21.13
C ALA A 19 21.68 -16.08 -21.43
N ASP A 20 21.50 -16.93 -20.41
CA ASP A 20 21.54 -18.39 -20.55
C ASP A 20 20.15 -19.06 -20.63
N ALA A 21 19.16 -18.54 -19.89
CA ALA A 21 17.80 -19.10 -19.81
C ALA A 21 16.73 -17.98 -19.87
N PRO A 22 16.58 -17.29 -21.02
CA PRO A 22 15.94 -15.98 -21.11
C PRO A 22 14.47 -15.93 -20.63
N PHE A 23 13.69 -17.00 -20.79
CA PHE A 23 12.29 -16.99 -20.34
C PHE A 23 12.11 -17.45 -18.89
N ALA A 24 12.80 -18.52 -18.48
CA ALA A 24 12.78 -18.99 -17.10
C ALA A 24 13.37 -17.94 -16.14
N GLU A 25 14.45 -17.28 -16.56
CA GLU A 25 15.04 -16.19 -15.79
C GLU A 25 14.16 -14.94 -15.83
N LEU A 26 13.50 -14.62 -16.95
CA LEU A 26 12.55 -13.50 -17.01
C LEU A 26 11.35 -13.71 -16.08
N GLU A 27 10.83 -14.93 -16.00
CA GLU A 27 9.74 -15.30 -15.08
C GLU A 27 10.20 -15.20 -13.62
N ALA A 28 11.38 -15.73 -13.28
CA ALA A 28 11.97 -15.63 -11.94
C ALA A 28 12.21 -14.17 -11.52
N GLN A 29 12.78 -13.35 -12.41
CA GLN A 29 13.03 -11.93 -12.16
C GLN A 29 11.73 -11.13 -12.07
N SER A 30 10.71 -11.49 -12.86
CA SER A 30 9.37 -10.90 -12.77
C SER A 30 8.69 -11.22 -11.44
N THR A 31 8.91 -12.43 -10.91
CA THR A 31 8.43 -12.85 -9.59
C THR A 31 9.11 -12.02 -8.49
N GLN A 32 10.43 -11.86 -8.54
CA GLN A 32 11.19 -11.06 -7.57
C GLN A 32 10.81 -9.56 -7.61
N LEU A 33 10.58 -9.00 -8.80
CA LEU A 33 10.09 -7.63 -8.96
C LEU A 33 8.66 -7.44 -8.43
N ALA A 34 7.81 -8.47 -8.56
CA ALA A 34 6.48 -8.47 -7.97
C ALA A 34 6.53 -8.50 -6.43
N GLU A 35 7.45 -9.25 -5.83
CA GLU A 35 7.69 -9.24 -4.38
C GLU A 35 8.13 -7.85 -3.89
N MET A 36 9.08 -7.21 -4.57
CA MET A 36 9.50 -5.84 -4.25
C MET A 36 8.34 -4.83 -4.35
N ALA A 37 7.39 -5.06 -5.25
CA ALA A 37 6.18 -4.24 -5.36
C ALA A 37 5.19 -4.50 -4.22
N LEU A 38 5.05 -5.74 -3.75
CA LEU A 38 4.23 -6.09 -2.58
C LEU A 38 4.79 -5.51 -1.28
N GLU A 39 6.12 -5.47 -1.15
CA GLU A 39 6.81 -4.89 0.00
C GLU A 39 6.77 -3.34 0.03
N GLY A 40 6.40 -2.72 -1.10
CA GLY A 40 6.26 -1.28 -1.25
C GLY A 40 7.55 -0.55 -1.61
N PHE A 41 8.60 -1.27 -2.00
CA PHE A 41 9.84 -0.67 -2.52
C PHE A 41 9.65 -0.06 -3.92
N LEU A 42 8.73 -0.64 -4.70
CA LEU A 42 8.38 -0.24 -6.07
C LEU A 42 6.84 -0.24 -6.22
N THR A 43 6.33 0.50 -7.20
CA THR A 43 4.94 0.31 -7.63
C THR A 43 4.84 -0.87 -8.60
N LYS A 44 3.67 -1.51 -8.70
CA LYS A 44 3.42 -2.59 -9.68
C LYS A 44 3.76 -2.16 -11.12
N GLN A 45 3.49 -0.90 -11.45
CA GLN A 45 3.82 -0.32 -12.75
C GLN A 45 5.33 -0.21 -12.96
N GLN A 46 6.07 0.30 -11.97
CA GLN A 46 7.54 0.37 -12.04
C GLN A 46 8.19 -1.01 -12.16
N ALA A 47 7.70 -1.99 -11.40
CA ALA A 47 8.20 -3.37 -11.47
C ALA A 47 7.98 -3.99 -12.86
N SER A 48 6.80 -3.78 -13.46
CA SER A 48 6.50 -4.24 -14.82
C SER A 48 7.35 -3.54 -15.89
N ASP A 49 7.53 -2.22 -15.77
CA ASP A 49 8.36 -1.43 -16.68
C ASP A 49 9.84 -1.86 -16.63
N ILE A 50 10.36 -2.21 -15.44
CA ILE A 50 11.72 -2.73 -15.27
C ILE A 50 11.88 -4.08 -15.98
N ALA A 51 10.95 -5.02 -15.77
CA ALA A 51 10.99 -6.34 -16.39
C ALA A 51 10.92 -6.26 -17.92
N PHE A 52 10.02 -5.42 -18.45
CA PHE A 52 9.87 -5.22 -19.89
C PHE A 52 11.10 -4.52 -20.50
N THR A 53 11.67 -3.52 -19.80
CA THR A 53 12.89 -2.83 -20.23
C THR A 53 14.08 -3.80 -20.26
N ALA A 54 14.21 -4.67 -19.26
CA ALA A 54 15.26 -5.67 -19.21
C ALA A 54 15.12 -6.71 -20.33
N ALA A 55 13.90 -7.20 -20.60
CA ALA A 55 13.62 -8.10 -21.70
C ALA A 55 13.91 -7.47 -23.08
N LYS A 56 13.63 -6.17 -23.23
CA LYS A 56 13.99 -5.40 -24.44
C LYS A 56 15.50 -5.27 -24.58
N ALA A 57 16.22 -4.95 -23.51
CA ALA A 57 17.68 -4.81 -23.50
C ALA A 57 18.39 -6.15 -23.80
N ALA A 58 17.87 -7.27 -23.29
CA ALA A 58 18.33 -8.62 -23.61
C ALA A 58 17.88 -9.09 -25.02
N GLY A 59 17.14 -8.27 -25.77
CA GLY A 59 16.70 -8.57 -27.13
C GLY A 59 15.62 -9.65 -27.22
N LEU A 60 14.93 -10.00 -26.13
CA LEU A 60 13.82 -10.97 -26.17
C LEU A 60 12.63 -10.41 -26.94
N VAL A 61 12.30 -9.13 -26.77
CA VAL A 61 11.18 -8.48 -27.45
C VAL A 61 11.36 -8.53 -28.98
N HIS A 62 12.60 -8.39 -29.45
CA HIS A 62 12.90 -8.46 -30.88
C HIS A 62 12.85 -9.90 -31.42
N ARG A 63 13.25 -10.90 -30.61
CA ARG A 63 13.34 -12.31 -30.99
C ARG A 63 12.01 -13.05 -30.93
N HIS A 64 11.16 -12.72 -29.96
CA HIS A 64 9.94 -13.47 -29.64
C HIS A 64 8.65 -12.64 -29.72
N GLY A 65 8.78 -11.32 -29.89
CA GLY A 65 7.66 -10.40 -29.94
C GLY A 65 7.29 -9.84 -28.55
N PRO A 66 6.63 -8.67 -28.52
CA PRO A 66 6.26 -8.01 -27.27
C PRO A 66 5.19 -8.78 -26.48
N ASP A 67 4.26 -9.44 -27.16
CA ASP A 67 3.13 -10.12 -26.52
C ASP A 67 3.59 -11.31 -25.66
N VAL A 68 4.49 -12.13 -26.20
CA VAL A 68 5.07 -13.29 -25.49
C VAL A 68 5.85 -12.83 -24.25
N VAL A 69 6.62 -11.74 -24.37
CA VAL A 69 7.36 -11.15 -23.26
C VAL A 69 6.42 -10.61 -22.18
N GLN A 70 5.34 -9.94 -22.56
CA GLN A 70 4.35 -9.43 -21.61
C GLN A 70 3.58 -10.55 -20.91
N GLU A 71 3.29 -11.65 -21.61
CA GLU A 71 2.65 -12.83 -21.04
C GLU A 71 3.55 -13.49 -19.99
N THR A 72 4.84 -13.71 -20.30
CA THR A 72 5.80 -14.26 -19.33
C THR A 72 5.97 -13.36 -18.10
N ILE A 73 6.03 -12.05 -18.28
CA ILE A 73 6.10 -11.10 -17.15
C ILE A 73 4.82 -11.20 -16.31
N SER A 74 3.65 -11.25 -16.96
CA SER A 74 2.37 -11.37 -16.26
C SER A 74 2.26 -12.67 -15.47
N GLU A 75 2.74 -13.77 -16.02
CA GLU A 75 2.77 -15.07 -15.36
C GLU A 75 3.68 -15.06 -14.12
N GLY A 76 4.89 -14.51 -14.23
CA GLY A 76 5.79 -14.34 -13.08
C GLY A 76 5.18 -13.46 -11.97
N PHE A 77 4.45 -12.41 -12.33
CA PHE A 77 3.72 -11.60 -11.36
C PHE A 77 2.56 -12.35 -10.70
N ASN A 78 1.86 -13.21 -11.45
CA ASN A 78 0.79 -14.06 -10.90
C ASN A 78 1.35 -15.17 -10.00
N MET A 79 2.52 -15.72 -10.32
CA MET A 79 3.21 -16.72 -9.52
C MET A 79 3.61 -16.18 -8.14
N ALA A 80 4.09 -14.94 -8.06
CA ALA A 80 4.35 -14.26 -6.78
C ALA A 80 3.08 -14.11 -5.90
N VAL A 81 1.89 -14.10 -6.52
CA VAL A 81 0.59 -14.04 -5.82
C VAL A 81 0.12 -15.44 -5.39
N LEU A 82 0.59 -16.51 -6.05
CA LEU A 82 0.11 -17.90 -5.88
C LEU A 82 1.05 -18.82 -5.10
N ALA A 83 2.31 -18.42 -4.84
CA ALA A 83 3.21 -19.19 -3.99
C ALA A 83 2.53 -19.44 -2.62
N PRO A 84 2.44 -20.70 -2.14
CA PRO A 84 1.87 -20.99 -0.83
C PRO A 84 2.75 -20.26 0.17
N ILE A 85 2.12 -19.28 0.83
CA ILE A 85 2.69 -18.52 1.90
C ILE A 85 3.10 -19.55 2.98
N GLU A 86 4.36 -20.02 2.99
CA GLU A 86 5.02 -20.26 4.26
C GLU A 86 5.00 -18.90 4.91
N ALA A 87 3.94 -18.68 5.69
CA ALA A 87 3.67 -17.42 6.33
C ALA A 87 4.98 -16.99 6.98
N PRO A 88 5.63 -15.89 6.54
CA PRO A 88 6.52 -15.20 7.46
C PRO A 88 5.69 -15.04 8.73
N PRO A 89 6.26 -15.25 9.95
CA PRO A 89 5.49 -14.96 11.15
C PRO A 89 4.87 -13.61 10.86
N ILE A 90 3.53 -13.55 10.90
CA ILE A 90 2.84 -12.29 10.80
C ILE A 90 3.37 -11.57 12.03
N VAL A 91 4.50 -10.88 11.88
CA VAL A 91 4.83 -9.75 12.69
C VAL A 91 3.70 -8.86 12.25
N PRO A 92 2.63 -8.71 13.05
CA PRO A 92 1.67 -7.68 12.71
C PRO A 92 2.56 -6.46 12.48
N LYS A 93 2.54 -5.89 11.27
CA LYS A 93 3.03 -4.53 11.07
C LYS A 93 2.19 -3.78 12.08
N ILE A 94 2.72 -3.58 13.30
CA ILE A 94 2.04 -2.86 14.34
C ILE A 94 1.88 -1.51 13.65
N PRO A 95 0.65 -1.14 13.24
CA PRO A 95 0.49 0.10 12.52
C PRO A 95 1.08 1.13 13.48
N ALA A 96 2.10 1.87 13.02
CA ALA A 96 2.71 2.93 13.81
C ALA A 96 1.54 3.68 14.43
N LYS A 97 1.42 3.60 15.78
CA LYS A 97 0.17 3.88 16.48
C LYS A 97 -0.28 5.25 16.04
N ARG A 98 -1.25 5.31 15.11
CA ARG A 98 -1.69 6.60 14.57
C ARG A 98 -2.14 7.39 15.80
N PRO A 99 -1.84 8.70 15.88
CA PRO A 99 -2.44 9.52 16.92
C PRO A 99 -3.93 9.19 16.95
N TYR A 100 -4.43 8.86 18.13
CA TYR A 100 -5.82 8.44 18.28
C TYR A 100 -6.72 9.51 17.66
N GLN A 101 -7.48 9.11 16.65
CA GLN A 101 -8.45 9.96 15.97
C GLN A 101 -9.83 9.48 16.39
N THR A 102 -10.62 10.39 16.94
CA THR A 102 -12.03 10.12 17.23
C THR A 102 -12.73 9.70 15.93
N PRO A 103 -13.36 8.52 15.88
CA PRO A 103 -14.06 8.04 14.70
C PRO A 103 -15.13 9.03 14.24
N GLU A 104 -15.31 9.20 12.93
CA GLU A 104 -16.36 10.10 12.39
C GLU A 104 -17.76 9.68 12.84
N SER A 105 -17.99 8.38 13.03
CA SER A 105 -19.23 7.84 13.62
C SER A 105 -19.45 8.33 15.06
N THR A 106 -18.39 8.39 15.87
CA THR A 106 -18.44 8.91 17.25
C THR A 106 -18.72 10.41 17.26
N ILE A 107 -18.15 11.19 16.32
CA ILE A 107 -18.46 12.62 16.16
C ILE A 107 -19.92 12.82 15.74
N ALA A 108 -20.43 12.02 14.81
CA ALA A 108 -21.80 12.10 14.34
C ALA A 108 -22.81 11.75 15.46
N ALA A 109 -22.54 10.68 16.23
CA ALA A 109 -23.35 10.31 17.39
C ALA A 109 -23.34 11.40 18.47
N PHE A 110 -22.16 11.98 18.74
CA PHE A 110 -22.02 13.13 19.65
C PHE A 110 -22.91 14.31 19.21
N TRP A 111 -22.90 14.69 17.93
CA TRP A 111 -23.75 15.77 17.44
C TRP A 111 -25.25 15.46 17.50
N TYR A 112 -25.62 14.20 17.30
CA TYR A 112 -27.00 13.75 17.48
C TYR A 112 -27.45 13.90 18.94
N THR A 113 -26.63 13.46 19.91
CA THR A 113 -26.92 13.62 21.35
C THR A 113 -27.01 15.09 21.74
N VAL A 114 -26.04 15.91 21.30
CA VAL A 114 -26.04 17.36 21.51
C VAL A 114 -27.29 18.05 20.95
N HIS A 115 -27.83 17.57 19.83
CA HIS A 115 -29.00 18.19 19.20
C HIS A 115 -30.31 17.83 19.89
N ASN A 116 -30.38 16.67 20.54
CA ASN A 116 -31.63 16.09 21.03
C ASN A 116 -31.77 16.07 22.57
N GLU A 117 -30.70 16.27 23.34
CA GLU A 117 -30.70 15.99 24.79
C GLU A 117 -30.08 17.09 25.68
N ASP A 118 -30.37 16.99 26.99
CA ASP A 118 -29.94 17.87 28.07
C ASP A 118 -28.45 17.74 28.44
N GLU A 119 -27.88 18.76 29.10
CA GLU A 119 -26.47 18.80 29.53
C GLU A 119 -26.08 17.58 30.37
N ALA A 120 -27.01 17.01 31.13
CA ALA A 120 -26.79 15.79 31.91
C ALA A 120 -26.43 14.58 31.03
N THR A 121 -27.12 14.39 29.91
CA THR A 121 -26.87 13.26 29.01
C THR A 121 -25.55 13.42 28.26
N LEU A 122 -25.20 14.66 27.89
CA LEU A 122 -23.90 14.97 27.31
C LEU A 122 -22.74 14.62 28.27
N ARG A 123 -22.89 14.94 29.56
CA ARG A 123 -21.89 14.61 30.58
C ARG A 123 -21.73 13.10 30.74
N GLN A 124 -22.84 12.36 30.79
CA GLN A 124 -22.81 10.90 30.88
C GLN A 124 -22.11 10.29 29.65
N TRP A 125 -22.45 10.78 28.47
CA TRP A 125 -21.88 10.31 27.21
C TRP A 125 -20.35 10.53 27.16
N LEU A 126 -19.85 11.65 27.69
CA LEU A 126 -18.40 11.93 27.81
C LEU A 126 -17.69 11.06 28.86
N LEU A 127 -18.41 10.57 29.88
CA LEU A 127 -17.87 9.61 30.85
C LEU A 127 -17.73 8.22 30.23
N ASP A 128 -18.67 7.84 29.37
CA ASP A 128 -18.66 6.56 28.66
C ASP A 128 -17.58 6.53 27.54
N HIS A 129 -17.11 7.71 27.08
CA HIS A 129 -16.10 7.85 26.03
C HIS A 129 -14.89 8.69 26.49
N PRO A 130 -14.09 8.22 27.48
CA PRO A 130 -13.01 8.99 28.08
C PRO A 130 -11.86 9.30 27.11
N ALA A 131 -11.66 8.46 26.08
CA ALA A 131 -10.63 8.65 25.07
C ALA A 131 -10.98 9.79 24.09
N ASP A 132 -12.27 10.00 23.80
CA ASP A 132 -12.77 11.03 22.88
C ASP A 132 -13.13 12.33 23.59
N ALA A 133 -13.37 12.27 24.91
CA ALA A 133 -13.76 13.41 25.73
C ALA A 133 -12.95 14.70 25.51
N PRO A 134 -11.59 14.70 25.46
CA PRO A 134 -10.84 15.94 25.25
C PRO A 134 -11.04 16.55 23.86
N TYR A 135 -11.25 15.73 22.83
CA TYR A 135 -11.51 16.21 21.47
C TYR A 135 -12.94 16.74 21.32
N LEU A 136 -13.92 16.01 21.86
CA LEU A 136 -15.33 16.40 21.78
C LEU A 136 -15.67 17.63 22.62
N ARG A 137 -15.01 17.84 23.77
CA ARG A 137 -15.12 19.10 24.53
C ARG A 137 -14.63 20.30 23.71
N LYS A 138 -13.49 20.17 23.01
CA LYS A 138 -12.98 21.23 22.12
C LYS A 138 -13.96 21.54 20.99
N LEU A 139 -14.58 20.51 20.40
CA LEU A 139 -15.60 20.71 19.36
C LEU A 139 -16.85 21.42 19.89
N TRP A 140 -17.28 21.07 21.11
CA TRP A 140 -18.39 21.73 21.79
C TRP A 140 -18.10 23.20 22.11
N GLU A 141 -16.97 23.48 22.74
CA GLU A 141 -16.51 24.83 23.07
C GLU A 141 -16.39 25.70 21.81
N ALA A 142 -15.82 25.16 20.72
CA ALA A 142 -15.71 25.86 19.45
C ALA A 142 -17.07 26.22 18.85
N ARG A 143 -18.09 25.36 19.02
CA ARG A 143 -19.47 25.65 18.58
C ARG A 143 -20.11 26.74 19.43
N CYS A 144 -19.97 26.67 20.76
CA CYS A 144 -20.53 27.67 21.68
C CYS A 144 -19.88 29.05 21.49
N CYS A 145 -18.58 29.11 21.20
CA CYS A 145 -17.87 30.35 20.88
C CYS A 145 -18.28 30.99 19.54
N LYS A 146 -18.86 30.23 18.60
CA LYS A 146 -19.40 30.75 17.34
C LYS A 146 -20.83 31.30 17.45
N SER A 147 -21.48 31.16 18.61
CA SER A 147 -22.83 31.70 18.87
C SER A 147 -22.83 32.95 19.75
N LYS A 148 -21.68 33.62 19.90
CA LYS A 148 -21.57 34.99 20.43
C LYS A 148 -21.24 35.94 19.30
#